data_AF-A0AAW2HNA0-F1
#
_entry.id   AF-A0AAW2HNA0-F1
#
_cell.length_a   1.000
_cell.length_b   1.000
_cell.length_c   1.000
_cell.angle_alpha   90.00
_cell.angle_beta   90.00
_cell.angle_gamma   90.00
#
_symmetry.space_group_name_H-M   'P 1'
#
loop_
_entity.id
_entity.type
_entity.pdbx_description
1 polymer ?
#
loop_
_entity_poly.entity_id
_entity_poly.type
_entity_poly.pdbx_seq_one_letter_code
_entity_poly.pdbx_strand_id
1 'polypeptide(L)' 'MSKMLCCLLVTKKMTDECEATVTLLNKLHDDCFDSEFHDEIETLKLQILHRQICFDACGFFKIDLNLLQFVSTSFISN' A
#
# COMPACT_ATOMS: atom_id res chain seq x y z
N MET A 1 -2.59 10.14 20.71
CA MET A 1 -1.22 9.91 20.19
C MET A 1 -0.98 8.45 19.80
N SER A 2 -0.92 7.49 20.73
CA SER A 2 -0.63 6.06 20.42
C SER A 2 -1.50 5.44 19.32
N LYS A 3 -2.83 5.65 19.32
CA LYS A 3 -3.74 5.03 18.34
C LYS A 3 -3.53 5.51 16.90
N MET A 4 -3.24 6.79 16.70
CA MET A 4 -3.01 7.39 15.37
C MET A 4 -1.71 6.87 14.75
N LEU A 5 -0.68 6.71 15.58
CA LEU A 5 0.59 6.11 15.17
C LEU A 5 0.42 4.65 14.73
N CYS A 6 -0.39 3.86 15.46
CA CYS A 6 -0.72 2.49 15.06
C CYS A 6 -1.43 2.44 13.70
N CYS A 7 -2.40 3.32 13.46
CA CYS A 7 -3.08 3.40 12.15
C CYS A 7 -2.07 3.72 11.04
N LEU A 8 -1.23 4.74 11.20
CA LEU A 8 -0.19 5.09 10.22
C LEU A 8 0.80 3.95 9.95
N LEU A 9 1.20 3.22 11.00
CA LEU A 9 2.15 2.10 10.86
C LEU A 9 1.52 0.92 10.11
N VAL A 10 0.29 0.55 10.46
CA VAL A 10 -0.44 -0.57 9.84
C VAL A 10 -0.75 -0.27 8.38
N THR A 11 -1.18 0.96 8.09
CA THR A 11 -1.50 1.40 6.73
C THR A 11 -0.27 1.38 5.84
N LYS A 12 0.85 1.94 6.32
CA LYS A 12 2.13 1.85 5.61
C LYS A 12 2.58 0.41 5.38
N LYS A 13 2.53 -0.44 6.42
CA LYS A 13 2.92 -1.86 6.29
C LYS A 13 2.09 -2.59 5.25
N MET A 14 0.78 -2.34 5.22
CA MET A 14 -0.10 -2.96 4.22
C MET A 14 0.24 -2.48 2.81
N THR A 15 0.55 -1.19 2.62
CA THR A 15 0.99 -0.67 1.31
C THR A 15 2.31 -1.31 0.86
N ASP A 16 3.31 -1.37 1.74
CA ASP A 16 4.62 -1.96 1.43
C ASP A 16 4.49 -3.46 1.03
N GLU A 17 3.68 -4.24 1.76
CA GLU A 17 3.41 -5.66 1.42
C GLU A 17 2.64 -5.83 0.10
N CYS A 18 1.75 -4.89 -0.22
CA CYS A 18 1.00 -4.91 -1.47
C CYS A 18 1.94 -4.71 -2.68
N GLU A 19 2.89 -3.77 -2.58
CA GLU A 19 3.92 -3.54 -3.60
C GLU A 19 4.84 -4.77 -3.78
N ALA A 20 5.21 -5.42 -2.68
CA ALA A 20 5.98 -6.66 -2.72
C ALA A 20 5.20 -7.78 -3.43
N THR A 21 3.90 -7.89 -3.18
CA THR A 21 3.01 -8.86 -3.83
C THR A 21 2.95 -8.63 -5.34
N VAL A 22 2.80 -7.38 -5.80
CA VAL A 22 2.82 -7.06 -7.24
C VAL A 22 4.15 -7.43 -7.88
N THR A 23 5.27 -7.21 -7.18
CA THR A 23 6.59 -7.59 -7.66
C THR A 23 6.73 -9.10 -7.83
N LEU A 24 6.16 -9.88 -6.91
CA LEU A 24 6.12 -11.34 -7.01
C LEU A 24 5.22 -11.80 -8.16
N LEU A 25 4.04 -11.18 -8.31
CA LEU A 25 3.13 -11.47 -9.41
C LEU A 25 3.76 -11.17 -10.77
N ASN A 26 4.55 -10.11 -10.90
CA ASN A 26 5.30 -9.83 -12.13
C ASN A 26 6.30 -10.95 -12.46
N LYS A 27 7.03 -11.46 -11.47
CA LYS A 27 7.95 -12.58 -11.69
C LYS A 27 7.22 -13.87 -12.08
N LEU A 28 6.11 -14.16 -11.40
CA LEU A 28 5.23 -15.29 -11.72
C LEU A 28 4.63 -15.18 -13.13
N HIS A 29 4.28 -13.97 -13.55
CA HIS A 29 3.78 -13.66 -14.87
C HIS A 29 4.85 -13.91 -15.95
N ASP A 30 6.09 -13.50 -15.71
CA ASP A 30 7.21 -13.73 -16.62
C ASP A 30 7.62 -15.22 -16.72
N ASP A 31 7.46 -15.98 -15.63
CA ASP A 31 7.86 -17.39 -15.54
C ASP A 31 6.76 -18.38 -16.00
N CYS A 32 5.50 -17.97 -16.11
CA CYS A 32 4.38 -18.85 -16.42
C CYS A 32 3.97 -18.78 -17.90
N PHE A 33 3.86 -19.94 -18.55
CA PHE A 33 3.49 -20.07 -19.98
C PHE A 33 2.01 -20.43 -20.20
N ASP A 34 1.24 -20.62 -19.13
CA ASP A 34 -0.18 -20.97 -19.20
C ASP A 34 -1.03 -19.70 -19.36
N SER A 35 -1.78 -19.60 -20.46
CA SER A 35 -2.51 -18.37 -20.81
C SER A 35 -3.65 -18.06 -19.83
N GLU A 36 -4.29 -19.10 -19.28
CA GLU A 36 -5.40 -18.91 -18.33
C GLU A 36 -4.89 -18.35 -16.99
N PHE A 37 -3.70 -18.79 -16.57
CA PHE A 37 -3.02 -18.29 -15.37
C PHE A 37 -2.45 -16.87 -15.58
N HIS A 38 -2.02 -16.57 -16.80
CA HIS A 38 -1.53 -15.24 -17.17
C HIS A 38 -2.63 -14.17 -17.08
N ASP A 39 -3.84 -14.47 -17.58
CA ASP A 39 -5.00 -13.58 -17.50
C ASP A 39 -5.48 -13.36 -16.05
N GLU A 40 -5.40 -14.40 -15.21
CA GLU A 40 -5.73 -14.32 -13.79
C GLU A 40 -4.71 -13.45 -13.02
N ILE A 41 -3.41 -13.62 -13.27
CA ILE A 41 -2.36 -12.78 -12.69
C ILE A 41 -2.50 -11.32 -13.16
N GLU A 42 -2.81 -11.08 -14.43
CA GLU A 42 -2.98 -9.73 -14.96
C GLU A 42 -4.19 -9.04 -14.34
N THR A 43 -5.31 -9.76 -14.18
CA THR A 43 -6.50 -9.27 -13.48
C THR A 43 -6.19 -8.94 -12.02
N LEU A 44 -5.45 -9.80 -11.32
CA LEU A 44 -5.05 -9.58 -9.94
C LEU A 44 -4.10 -8.38 -9.79
N LYS A 45 -3.11 -8.25 -10.68
CA LYS A 45 -2.20 -7.09 -10.74
C LYS A 45 -2.99 -5.80 -10.94
N LEU A 46 -3.94 -5.79 -11.88
CA LEU A 46 -4.81 -4.64 -12.13
C LEU A 46 -5.64 -4.29 -10.91
N GLN A 47 -6.25 -5.28 -10.24
CA GLN A 47 -7.02 -5.02 -9.00
C GLN A 47 -6.17 -4.37 -7.92
N ILE A 48 -4.91 -4.81 -7.76
CA ILE A 48 -3.98 -4.25 -6.77
C ILE A 48 -3.50 -2.84 -7.18
N LEU A 49 -3.17 -2.61 -8.45
CA LEU A 49 -2.73 -1.31 -8.96
C LEU A 49 -3.85 -0.26 -8.95
N HIS A 50 -5.05 -0.63 -9.39
CA HIS A 50 -6.21 0.28 -9.41
C HIS A 50 -6.75 0.57 -8.01
N ARG A 51 -6.58 -0.36 -7.06
CA ARG A 51 -6.76 -0.11 -5.63
C ARG A 51 -5.42 -0.01 -4.95
N GLN A 52 -4.55 0.89 -5.41
CA GLN A 52 -3.42 1.29 -4.58
C GLN A 52 -4.00 1.66 -3.22
N ILE A 53 -3.70 0.86 -2.19
CA ILE A 53 -4.35 0.93 -0.89
C ILE A 53 -3.89 2.23 -0.23
N CYS A 54 -4.57 3.30 -0.62
CA CYS A 54 -4.42 4.63 -0.08
C CYS A 54 -5.39 4.68 1.07
N PHE A 55 -4.86 4.65 2.29
CA PHE A 55 -5.70 4.88 3.44
C PHE A 55 -5.93 6.37 3.55
N ASP A 56 -7.18 6.77 3.52
CA ASP A 56 -7.62 8.14 3.71
C ASP A 56 -8.33 8.25 5.06
N ALA A 57 -8.07 9.34 5.78
CA ALA A 57 -8.81 9.63 6.99
C ALA A 57 -10.18 10.21 6.60
N CYS A 58 -11.19 9.36 6.41
CA CYS A 58 -12.55 9.75 6.04
C CYS A 58 -12.63 10.68 4.81
N GLY A 59 -11.78 10.49 3.79
CA GLY A 59 -11.74 11.33 2.59
C GLY A 59 -11.06 12.70 2.75
N PHE A 60 -10.58 13.08 3.94
CA PHE A 60 -10.01 14.42 4.16
C PHE A 60 -8.55 14.53 3.72
N PHE A 61 -7.75 13.50 3.98
CA PHE A 61 -6.33 13.48 3.62
C PHE A 61 -5.81 12.04 3.53
N LYS A 62 -4.80 11.84 2.67
CA LYS A 62 -4.08 10.57 2.59
C LYS A 62 -3.24 10.39 3.85
N ILE A 63 -3.32 9.19 4.42
CA ILE A 63 -2.53 8.75 5.57
C ILE A 63 -1.20 8.26 4.99
N ASP A 64 -0.24 9.18 4.89
CA ASP A 64 1.09 8.91 4.35
C ASP A 64 2.21 9.27 5.35
N LEU A 65 3.45 8.92 5.00
CA LEU A 65 4.64 9.23 5.80
C LEU A 65 4.84 10.73 6.04
N ASN A 66 4.35 11.59 5.16
CA ASN A 66 4.46 13.04 5.32
C ASN A 66 3.56 13.51 6.47
N LEU A 67 2.36 12.93 6.59
CA LEU A 67 1.49 13.14 7.75
C LEU A 67 2.17 12.68 9.04
N LEU A 68 2.80 11.51 9.04
CA LEU A 68 3.55 11.00 10.20
C LEU A 68 4.68 11.94 10.60
N GLN A 69 5.46 12.41 9.63
CA GLN A 69 6.58 13.30 9.86
C GLN A 69 6.10 14.66 10.38
N PHE A 70 5.05 15.23 9.79
CA PHE A 70 4.43 16.47 10.22
C PHE A 70 3.91 16.40 11.66
N VAL A 71 3.18 15.34 12.00
CA VAL A 71 2.71 15.07 13.36
C VAL A 71 3.92 14.98 14.29
N SER A 72 4.93 14.16 13.95
CA SER A 72 6.10 13.97 14.80
C SER A 72 6.89 15.27 15.04
N THR A 73 7.08 16.13 14.02
CA THR A 73 7.79 17.41 14.17
C THR A 73 6.97 18.49 14.88
N SER A 74 5.66 18.53 14.67
CA SER A 74 4.78 19.47 15.39
C SER A 74 4.68 19.17 16.89
N PHE A 75 4.91 17.92 17.31
CA PHE A 75 4.99 17.54 18.73
C PHE A 75 6.37 17.76 19.38
N ILE A 76 7.45 17.86 18.61
CA ILE A 76 8.80 18.19 19.12
C ILE A 76 8.96 19.70 19.36
N SER A 77 8.07 20.51 18.80
CA SER A 77 8.14 21.98 18.84
C SER A 77 7.28 22.63 19.94
N ASN A 78 6.72 21.85 20.87
CA ASN A 78 6.01 22.28 22.09
C ASN A 78 6.66 21.66 23.33
#